data_AF-A0A1H7KF01-F1
#
_entry.id   AF-A0A1H7KF01-F1
#
_cell.length_a   1.000
_cell.length_b   1.000
_cell.length_c   1.000
_cell.angle_alpha   90.00
_cell.angle_beta   90.00
_cell.angle_gamma   90.00
#
_symmetry.space_group_name_H-M   'P 1'
#
loop_
_entity.id
_entity.type
_entity.pdbx_description
1 polymer ?
#
loop_
_entity_poly.entity_id
_entity_poly.type
_entity_poly.pdbx_seq_one_letter_code
_entity_poly.pdbx_strand_id
1 'polypeptide(L)'
;MASKSVFVGKWSYLMPDTNADPDGRIVLIEMLSFGPCEVYEWGIDNNGLPYEEYQWCENEFFKDENYFKHITKKELTEQIEDVIRVFSEHELSEWANTYCKILDRLNSDLL
;
A
#
# COMPACT_ATOMS: atom_id res chain seq x y z
N MET A 1 -2.49 -17.61 3.31
CA MET A 1 -1.04 -17.89 3.11
C MET A 1 -0.29 -16.79 3.85
N ALA A 2 0.87 -17.06 4.47
CA ALA A 2 1.63 -15.99 5.09
C ALA A 2 1.99 -14.96 4.01
N SER A 3 1.50 -13.73 4.15
CA SER A 3 1.87 -12.62 3.28
C SER A 3 3.38 -12.46 3.33
N LYS A 4 4.04 -12.60 2.18
CA LYS A 4 5.48 -12.37 2.06
C LYS A 4 5.74 -10.91 2.44
N SER A 5 6.72 -10.64 3.30
CA SER A 5 7.10 -9.28 3.68
C SER A 5 8.57 -9.00 3.36
N VAL A 6 8.91 -7.73 3.19
CA VAL A 6 10.30 -7.27 3.03
C VAL A 6 10.54 -5.98 3.79
N PHE A 7 11.70 -5.85 4.41
CA PHE A 7 12.08 -4.63 5.11
C PHE A 7 12.91 -3.71 4.22
N VAL A 8 12.54 -2.42 4.21
CA VAL A 8 13.34 -1.34 3.65
C VAL A 8 13.39 -0.21 4.67
N GLY A 9 14.59 0.02 5.24
CA GLY A 9 14.75 0.96 6.35
C GLY A 9 13.93 0.52 7.58
N LYS A 10 13.06 1.41 8.08
CA LYS A 10 12.16 1.12 9.21
C LYS A 10 10.84 0.45 8.83
N TRP A 11 10.54 0.38 7.53
CA TRP A 11 9.27 -0.08 7.01
C TRP A 11 9.32 -1.55 6.60
N SER A 12 8.30 -2.31 6.98
CA SER A 12 8.00 -3.64 6.48
C SER A 12 6.89 -3.51 5.44
N TYR A 13 7.20 -3.83 4.19
CA TYR A 13 6.24 -3.85 3.11
C TYR A 13 5.64 -5.24 3.03
N LEU A 14 4.32 -5.33 2.95
CA LEU A 14 3.65 -6.58 2.61
C LEU A 14 3.51 -6.71 1.10
N MET A 15 3.63 -7.95 0.62
CA MET A 15 3.38 -8.25 -0.79
C MET A 15 1.90 -7.98 -1.07
N PRO A 16 1.58 -7.15 -2.08
CA PRO A 16 0.20 -6.81 -2.37
C PRO A 16 -0.62 -8.03 -2.78
N ASP A 17 -1.84 -8.10 -2.26
CA ASP A 17 -2.87 -9.02 -2.71
C ASP A 17 -3.92 -8.23 -3.48
N THR A 18 -4.03 -8.48 -4.79
CA THR A 18 -5.01 -7.78 -5.63
C THR A 18 -6.44 -8.30 -5.46
N ASN A 19 -6.68 -9.21 -4.51
CA ASN A 19 -8.03 -9.61 -4.14
C ASN A 19 -8.65 -8.56 -3.23
N ALA A 20 -9.96 -8.36 -3.37
CA ALA A 20 -10.68 -7.51 -2.45
C ALA A 20 -10.70 -8.14 -1.04
N ASP A 21 -10.51 -7.30 -0.02
CA ASP A 21 -10.70 -7.63 1.39
C ASP A 21 -12.19 -7.86 1.70
N PRO A 22 -12.55 -8.27 2.93
CA PRO A 22 -13.95 -8.48 3.32
C PRO A 22 -14.86 -7.25 3.20
N ASP A 23 -14.29 -6.03 3.20
CA ASP A 23 -15.02 -4.77 3.04
C ASP A 23 -15.11 -4.33 1.57
N GLY A 24 -14.54 -5.12 0.65
CA GLY A 24 -14.54 -4.89 -0.78
C GLY A 24 -13.42 -3.97 -1.26
N ARG A 25 -12.41 -3.68 -0.44
CA ARG A 25 -11.26 -2.83 -0.79
C ARG A 25 -10.12 -3.66 -1.34
N ILE A 26 -9.36 -3.10 -2.27
CA ILE A 26 -8.13 -3.72 -2.79
C ILE A 26 -6.94 -2.93 -2.23
N VAL A 27 -6.17 -3.55 -1.34
CA VAL A 27 -4.95 -2.96 -0.77
C VAL A 27 -3.78 -3.18 -1.72
N LEU A 28 -3.24 -2.10 -2.28
CA LEU A 28 -2.17 -2.16 -3.28
C LEU A 28 -0.78 -1.92 -2.67
N ILE A 29 -0.70 -1.13 -1.59
CA ILE A 29 0.52 -0.90 -0.83
C ILE A 29 0.14 -0.99 0.63
N GLU A 30 0.86 -1.78 1.41
CA GLU A 30 0.75 -1.82 2.86
C GLU A 30 2.14 -1.76 3.48
N MET A 31 2.35 -0.79 4.37
CA MET A 31 3.61 -0.53 5.04
C MET A 31 3.40 -0.52 6.55
N LEU A 32 4.18 -1.33 7.26
CA LEU A 32 4.18 -1.41 8.72
C LEU A 32 5.49 -0.88 9.29
N SER A 33 5.44 -0.01 10.30
CA SER A 33 6.63 0.37 11.08
C SER A 33 6.67 -0.46 12.36
N PHE A 34 7.81 -1.13 12.61
CA PHE A 34 8.08 -1.82 13.89
C PHE A 34 8.58 -0.86 15.00
N GLY A 35 8.64 0.45 14.73
CA GLY A 35 8.85 1.51 15.72
C GLY A 35 7.57 1.78 16.52
N PRO A 36 7.14 3.04 16.75
CA PRO A 36 5.76 3.22 17.17
C PRO A 36 4.89 2.61 16.02
N CYS A 37 3.92 1.77 16.39
CA CYS A 37 3.32 0.80 15.45
C CYS A 37 2.35 1.54 14.53
N GLU A 38 2.80 1.81 13.31
CA GLU A 38 2.10 2.55 12.27
C GLU A 38 1.81 1.63 11.09
N VAL A 39 0.62 1.78 10.52
CA VAL A 39 0.19 1.14 9.28
C VAL A 39 -0.17 2.24 8.30
N TYR A 40 0.43 2.18 7.11
CA TYR A 40 0.04 2.99 5.97
C TYR A 40 -0.45 2.08 4.85
N GLU A 41 -1.61 2.43 4.30
CA GLU A 41 -2.24 1.71 3.22
C GLU A 41 -2.61 2.65 2.07
N TRP A 42 -2.41 2.16 0.85
CA TRP A 42 -2.97 2.75 -0.35
C TRP A 42 -3.67 1.68 -1.16
N GLY A 43 -4.82 2.03 -1.73
CA GLY A 43 -5.63 1.05 -2.42
C GLY A 43 -6.80 1.65 -3.17
N ILE A 44 -7.74 0.78 -3.53
CA ILE A 44 -9.01 1.13 -4.17
C ILE A 44 -10.13 0.69 -3.23
N ASP A 45 -11.07 1.58 -2.94
CA ASP A 45 -12.20 1.26 -2.08
C ASP A 45 -13.28 0.45 -2.83
N ASN A 46 -14.34 0.07 -2.12
CA ASN A 46 -15.47 -0.68 -2.70
C ASN A 46 -16.29 0.09 -3.77
N ASN A 47 -16.04 1.39 -3.95
CA ASN A 47 -16.65 2.21 -4.99
C ASN A 47 -15.71 2.41 -6.20
N GLY A 48 -14.52 1.81 -6.19
CA GLY A 48 -13.51 2.02 -7.22
C GLY A 48 -12.73 3.33 -7.05
N LEU A 49 -12.81 3.98 -5.89
CA LEU A 49 -12.12 5.23 -5.61
C LEU A 49 -10.76 4.97 -4.94
N PRO A 50 -9.66 5.55 -5.45
CA PRO A 50 -8.37 5.48 -4.78
C PRO A 50 -8.43 6.08 -3.37
N TYR A 51 -7.72 5.47 -2.44
CA TYR A 51 -7.62 5.95 -1.07
C TYR A 51 -6.20 5.88 -0.50
N GLU A 52 -6.00 6.65 0.55
CA GLU A 52 -4.88 6.58 1.47
C GLU A 52 -5.44 6.46 2.88
N GLU A 53 -4.92 5.52 3.64
CA GLU A 53 -5.28 5.28 5.03
C GLU A 53 -4.02 5.20 5.89
N TYR A 54 -4.08 5.85 7.04
CA TYR A 54 -3.03 5.80 8.05
C TYR A 54 -3.66 5.47 9.40
N GLN A 55 -3.06 4.50 10.07
CA GLN A 55 -3.53 4.03 11.36
C GLN A 55 -2.36 3.73 12.29
N TRP A 56 -2.48 4.19 13.54
CA TRP A 56 -1.71 3.69 14.65
C TRP A 56 -2.30 2.36 15.16
N CYS A 57 -1.48 1.34 15.35
CA CYS A 57 -1.87 0.11 16.04
C CYS A 57 -2.25 0.40 17.51
N GLU A 58 -1.57 1.38 18.13
CA GLU A 58 -1.83 1.89 19.47
C GLU A 58 -2.97 2.94 19.46
N ASN A 59 -4.07 2.57 18.83
CA ASN A 59 -5.21 3.44 18.55
C ASN A 59 -5.76 4.12 19.82
N GLU A 60 -5.72 3.45 20.97
CA GLU A 60 -6.15 4.03 22.26
C GLU A 60 -5.40 5.31 22.67
N PHE A 61 -4.18 5.52 22.15
CA PHE A 61 -3.33 6.67 22.49
C PHE A 61 -3.24 7.71 21.38
N PHE A 62 -3.41 7.30 20.11
CA PHE A 62 -3.14 8.14 18.94
C PHE A 62 -4.29 8.19 17.92
N LYS A 63 -5.51 7.81 18.33
CA LYS A 63 -6.70 7.75 17.45
C LYS A 63 -6.93 9.01 16.62
N ASP A 64 -6.69 10.18 17.22
CA ASP A 64 -6.94 11.48 16.59
C ASP A 64 -5.97 11.77 15.42
N GLU A 65 -4.90 10.99 15.28
CA GLU A 65 -3.93 11.08 14.19
C GLU A 65 -4.24 10.13 13.03
N ASN A 66 -5.12 9.14 13.25
CA ASN A 66 -5.56 8.23 12.19
C ASN A 66 -6.38 8.99 11.15
N TYR A 67 -6.22 8.64 9.88
CA TYR A 67 -7.06 9.21 8.83
C TYR A 67 -7.34 8.23 7.71
N PHE A 68 -8.44 8.50 7.04
CA PHE A 68 -8.80 7.90 5.76
C PHE A 68 -9.19 9.06 4.83
N LYS A 69 -8.63 9.08 3.62
CA LYS A 69 -9.01 10.06 2.61
C LYS A 69 -9.01 9.44 1.23
N HIS A 70 -9.92 9.91 0.39
CA HIS A 70 -9.82 9.65 -1.03
C HIS A 70 -8.72 10.49 -1.64
N ILE A 71 -7.97 9.87 -2.53
CA ILE A 71 -6.92 10.50 -3.32
C ILE A 71 -7.28 10.37 -4.80
N THR A 72 -6.59 11.12 -5.64
CA THR A 72 -6.72 10.99 -7.08
C THR A 72 -5.99 9.74 -7.57
N LYS A 73 -6.42 9.20 -8.72
CA LYS A 73 -5.69 8.12 -9.42
C LYS A 73 -4.22 8.49 -9.65
N LYS A 74 -3.95 9.77 -9.94
CA LYS A 74 -2.60 10.29 -10.13
C LYS A 74 -1.75 10.16 -8.86
N GLU A 75 -2.27 10.57 -7.70
CA GLU A 75 -1.56 10.43 -6.42
C GLU A 75 -1.27 8.96 -6.10
N LEU A 76 -2.24 8.06 -6.33
CA LEU A 76 -2.02 6.61 -6.15
C LEU A 76 -0.93 6.07 -7.08
N THR A 77 -0.93 6.49 -8.35
CA THR A 77 0.12 6.13 -9.32
C THR A 77 1.49 6.62 -8.86
N GLU A 78 1.62 7.87 -8.42
CA GLU A 78 2.87 8.42 -7.92
C GLU A 78 3.40 7.61 -6.72
N GLN A 79 2.52 7.16 -5.80
CA GLN A 79 2.93 6.29 -4.69
C GLN A 79 3.43 4.93 -5.16
N ILE A 80 2.76 4.30 -6.13
CA ILE A 80 3.21 3.02 -6.69
C ILE A 80 4.57 3.18 -7.40
N GLU A 81 4.76 4.25 -8.17
CA GLU A 81 6.04 4.57 -8.82
C GLU A 81 7.18 4.79 -7.80
N ASP A 82 6.90 5.47 -6.70
CA ASP A 82 7.85 5.66 -5.61
C ASP A 82 8.25 4.33 -4.97
N VAL A 83 7.29 3.42 -4.73
CA VAL A 83 7.57 2.06 -4.22
C VAL A 83 8.41 1.25 -5.21
N ILE A 84 8.13 1.33 -6.51
CA ILE A 84 8.94 0.69 -7.57
C ILE A 84 10.38 1.21 -7.52
N ARG A 85 10.56 2.53 -7.40
CA ARG A 85 11.90 3.15 -7.28
C ARG A 85 12.63 2.62 -6.06
N VAL A 86 12.00 2.63 -4.89
CA VAL A 86 12.59 2.13 -3.64
C VAL A 86 13.04 0.67 -3.80
N PHE A 87 12.19 -0.22 -4.32
CA PHE A 87 12.60 -1.62 -4.51
C PHE A 87 13.68 -1.80 -5.57
N SER A 88 13.71 -0.96 -6.60
CA SER A 88 14.77 -1.00 -7.62
C SER A 88 16.12 -0.58 -7.05
N GLU A 89 16.16 0.45 -6.20
CA GLU A 89 17.37 0.93 -5.51
C GLU A 89 17.92 -0.08 -4.51
N HIS A 90 17.06 -0.91 -3.93
CA HIS A 90 17.42 -1.96 -2.97
C HIS A 90 17.64 -3.35 -3.60
N GLU A 91 17.75 -3.44 -4.92
CA GLU A 91 17.93 -4.70 -5.67
C GLU A 91 16.81 -5.74 -5.45
N LEU A 92 15.62 -5.28 -5.07
CA LEU A 92 14.42 -6.09 -4.83
C LEU A 92 13.58 -6.24 -6.10
N SER A 93 14.21 -6.71 -7.19
CA SER A 93 13.62 -6.73 -8.54
C SER A 93 12.30 -7.52 -8.65
N GLU A 94 12.12 -8.59 -7.87
CA GLU A 94 10.84 -9.34 -7.83
C GLU A 94 9.67 -8.46 -7.34
N TRP A 95 9.94 -7.65 -6.32
CA TRP A 95 8.96 -6.73 -5.74
C TRP A 95 8.67 -5.58 -6.71
N ALA A 96 9.71 -4.93 -7.24
CA ALA A 96 9.56 -3.87 -8.24
C ALA A 96 8.72 -4.35 -9.44
N ASN A 97 9.01 -5.53 -9.98
CA ASN A 97 8.25 -6.12 -11.09
C ASN A 97 6.78 -6.41 -10.74
N THR A 98 6.49 -6.74 -9.48
CA THR A 98 5.12 -6.95 -9.02
C THR A 98 4.34 -5.65 -9.04
N TYR A 99 4.94 -4.56 -8.53
CA TYR A 99 4.32 -3.24 -8.55
C TYR A 99 4.20 -2.65 -9.96
N CYS A 100 5.14 -2.91 -10.87
CA CYS A 100 4.98 -2.55 -12.29
C CYS A 100 3.71 -3.17 -12.90
N LYS A 101 3.44 -4.46 -12.62
CA LYS A 101 2.23 -5.13 -13.11
C LYS A 101 0.95 -4.55 -12.50
N ILE A 102 1.00 -4.15 -11.24
CA ILE A 102 -0.12 -3.48 -10.57
C ILE A 102 -0.38 -2.13 -11.23
N LEU A 103 0.68 -1.35 -11.49
CA LEU A 103 0.57 -0.08 -12.18
C LEU A 103 -0.01 -0.22 -13.60
N ASP A 104 0.41 -1.22 -14.35
CA ASP A 104 -0.13 -1.52 -15.69
C ASP A 104 -1.64 -1.86 -15.62
N ARG A 105 -2.06 -2.64 -14.62
CA ARG A 105 -3.48 -2.97 -14.40
C ARG A 105 -4.30 -1.75 -13.99
N LEU A 106 -3.77 -0.94 -13.09
CA LEU A 106 -4.40 0.32 -12.66
C LEU A 106 -4.60 1.26 -13.85
N ASN A 107 -3.59 1.39 -14.72
CA ASN A 107 -3.67 2.23 -15.91
C ASN A 107 -4.62 1.68 -16.98
N SER A 108 -4.81 0.36 -17.00
CA SER A 108 -5.74 -0.31 -17.92
C SER A 108 -7.18 -0.42 -17.37
N ASP A 109 -7.45 0.10 -16.16
CA ASP A 109 -8.71 -0.03 -15.43
C ASP A 109 -9.16 -1.51 -15.27
N LEU A 110 -8.19 -2.39 -15.00
CA LEU A 110 -8.36 -3.84 -14.84
C LEU A 110 -8.26 -4.32 -13.37
N LEU A 111 -8.38 -3.39 -12.41
CA LEU A 111 -8.41 -3.69 -10.98
C LEU A 111 -9.84 -3.81 -10.47
#